data_AF-A0A7H4M047-F1
#
_entry.id   AF-A0A7H4M047-F1
#
_cell.length_a   1.000
_cell.length_b   1.000
_cell.length_c   1.000
_cell.angle_alpha   90.00
_cell.angle_beta   90.00
_cell.angle_gamma   90.00
#
_symmetry.space_group_name_H-M   'P 1'
#
loop_
_entity.id
_entity.type
_entity.pdbx_description
1 polymer ?
#
loop_
_entity_poly.entity_id
_entity_poly.type
_entity_poly.pdbx_seq_one_letter_code
_entity_poly.pdbx_strand_id
1 'polypeptide(L)' 'MTDDEINGEYEWQTGEVIVETFREKGIDPAQMPGVLVHSHGPFAWGEKRRRRGA' A
#
# COMPACT_ATOMS: atom_id res chain seq x y z
N MET A 1 -18.37 1.26 -19.61
CA MET A 1 -17.27 1.35 -18.64
C MET A 1 -17.30 2.76 -18.13
N THR A 2 -17.97 2.97 -16.99
CA THR A 2 -18.01 4.27 -16.33
C THR A 2 -16.64 4.60 -15.78
N ASP A 3 -16.30 5.88 -15.61
CA ASP A 3 -15.02 6.29 -15.04
C ASP A 3 -14.74 5.66 -13.66
N ASP A 4 -15.79 5.33 -12.91
CA ASP A 4 -15.70 4.63 -11.62
C ASP A 4 -15.23 3.17 -11.75
N GLU A 5 -15.64 2.45 -12.81
CA GLU A 5 -15.21 1.07 -13.09
C GLU A 5 -13.75 1.02 -13.57
N ILE A 6 -13.27 2.09 -14.23
CA ILE A 6 -11.91 2.15 -14.77
C ILE A 6 -10.91 2.58 -13.68
N ASN A 7 -11.30 3.54 -12.82
CA ASN A 7 -10.40 4.07 -11.82
C ASN A 7 -10.39 3.22 -10.55
N GLY A 8 -11.55 2.80 -10.01
CA GLY A 8 -11.62 2.14 -8.70
C GLY A 8 -10.87 0.81 -8.59
N GLU A 9 -10.68 0.10 -9.71
CA GLU A 9 -9.93 -1.15 -9.76
C GLU A 9 -8.42 -0.94 -9.57
N TYR A 10 -7.86 0.20 -9.97
CA TYR A 10 -6.40 0.41 -9.91
C TYR A 10 -5.89 0.54 -8.48
N GLU A 11 -6.53 1.38 -7.66
CA GLU A 11 -6.17 1.50 -6.25
C GLU A 11 -6.47 0.22 -5.47
N TRP A 12 -7.57 -0.46 -5.80
CA TRP A 12 -7.95 -1.73 -5.20
C TRP A 12 -6.91 -2.82 -5.47
N GLN A 13 -6.54 -3.01 -6.74
CA GLN A 13 -5.53 -3.99 -7.15
C GLN A 13 -4.15 -3.65 -6.57
N THR A 14 -3.80 -2.37 -6.44
CA THR A 14 -2.58 -1.95 -5.73
C THR A 14 -2.60 -2.44 -4.28
N GLY A 15 -3.73 -2.32 -3.59
CA GLY A 15 -3.90 -2.83 -2.23
C GLY A 15 -3.76 -4.34 -2.14
N GLU A 16 -4.40 -5.08 -3.04
CA GLU A 16 -4.32 -6.55 -3.10
C GLU A 16 -2.88 -7.03 -3.29
N VAL A 17 -2.13 -6.46 -4.24
CA VAL A 17 -0.72 -6.83 -4.48
C VAL A 17 0.14 -6.59 -3.24
N ILE A 18 -0.10 -5.50 -2.50
CA ILE A 18 0.60 -5.25 -1.23
C ILE A 18 0.28 -6.36 -0.23
N VAL A 19 -1.00 -6.70 -0.03
CA VAL A 19 -1.42 -7.74 0.93
C VAL A 19 -0.85 -9.11 0.56
N GLU A 20 -0.92 -9.50 -0.71
CA GLU A 20 -0.36 -10.74 -1.21
C GLU A 20 1.15 -10.80 -0.97
N THR A 21 1.88 -9.73 -1.26
CA THR A 21 3.35 -9.66 -1.06
C THR A 21 3.74 -9.98 0.39
N PHE A 22 3.03 -9.44 1.38
CA PHE A 22 3.33 -9.69 2.80
C PHE A 22 2.97 -11.13 3.21
N ARG A 23 1.85 -11.67 2.71
CA ARG A 23 1.43 -13.05 2.97
C ARG A 23 2.42 -14.06 2.40
N GLU A 24 2.78 -13.93 1.12
CA GLU A 24 3.67 -14.86 0.42
C GLU A 24 5.08 -14.86 1.00
N LYS A 25 5.58 -13.69 1.41
CA LYS A 25 6.91 -13.55 2.00
C LYS A 25 6.95 -13.82 3.51
N GLY A 26 5.79 -14.06 4.14
CA GLY A 26 5.69 -14.27 5.59
C GLY A 26 6.19 -13.08 6.41
N ILE A 27 5.97 -11.85 5.94
CA ILE A 27 6.43 -10.63 6.60
C ILE A 27 5.31 -10.10 7.49
N ASP A 28 5.62 -9.78 8.74
CA ASP A 28 4.70 -9.05 9.62
C ASP A 28 4.68 -7.55 9.24
N PRO A 29 3.55 -7.00 8.76
CA PRO A 29 3.43 -5.59 8.41
C PRO A 29 3.58 -4.63 9.60
N ALA A 30 3.46 -5.10 10.84
CA ALA A 30 3.77 -4.31 12.01
C ALA A 30 5.30 -4.13 12.21
N GLN A 31 6.10 -5.07 11.74
CA GLN A 31 7.57 -5.02 11.81
C GLN A 31 8.22 -4.36 10.58
N MET A 32 7.50 -4.30 9.44
CA MET A 32 7.97 -3.67 8.20
C MET A 32 6.95 -2.63 7.71
N PRO A 33 6.98 -1.39 8.24
CA PRO A 33 5.93 -0.39 8.02
C PRO A 33 6.07 0.38 6.69
N GLY A 34 6.37 -0.33 5.62
CA GLY A 34 6.40 0.23 4.27
C GLY A 34 6.70 -0.79 3.19
N VAL A 35 6.36 -0.43 1.95
CA VAL A 35 6.49 -1.26 0.75
C VAL A 35 6.70 -0.39 -0.48
N LEU A 36 7.41 -0.93 -1.48
CA LEU A 36 7.57 -0.31 -2.79
C LEU A 36 6.70 -1.05 -3.80
N VAL A 37 5.77 -0.34 -4.44
CA VAL A 37 4.96 -0.88 -5.53
C VAL A 37 5.65 -0.56 -6.85
N HIS A 38 5.94 -1.60 -7.62
CA HIS A 38 6.64 -1.49 -8.90
C HIS A 38 5.91 -0.52 -9.85
N SER A 39 6.66 0.40 -10.48
CA SER A 39 6.13 1.46 -11.36
C SER A 39 5.10 2.41 -10.74
N HIS A 40 4.91 2.40 -9.41
CA HIS A 40 3.98 3.28 -8.72
C HIS A 40 4.72 4.16 -7.69
N GLY A 41 5.14 3.59 -6.56
CA GLY A 41 5.83 4.37 -5.53
C GLY A 41 5.83 3.71 -4.15
N PRO A 42 6.39 4.41 -3.15
CA PRO A 42 6.43 3.95 -1.78
C PRO A 42 5.08 4.14 -1.07
N PHE A 43 4.67 3.13 -0.32
CA PHE A 43 3.60 3.21 0.66
C PHE A 43 4.20 2.98 2.05
N ALA A 44 3.84 3.82 3.02
CA ALA A 44 4.35 3.73 4.39
C ALA A 44 3.22 3.97 5.39
N TRP A 45 3.31 3.32 6.54
CA TRP A 45 2.32 3.43 7.61
C TRP A 45 3.00 3.48 8.98
N GLY A 46 2.19 3.65 10.02
CA GLY A 46 2.64 3.68 11.40
C GLY A 46 1.45 3.95 12.32
N GLU A 47 1.62 3.69 13.62
CA GLU A 47 0.53 3.78 14.60
C GLU A 47 -0.18 5.14 14.57
N LYS A 48 0.59 6.22 14.37
CA LYS A 48 0.09 7.59 14.30
C LYS A 48 0.89 8.40 13.30
N ARG A 49 0.20 9.34 12.64
CA ARG A 49 0.86 10.37 11.83
C ARG A 49 1.80 11.19 12.71
N ARG A 50 3.10 11.15 12.45
CA ARG A 50 4.04 12.13 13.01
C ARG A 50 3.98 13.42 12.20
N ARG A 51 3.72 14.54 12.88
CA ARG A 51 3.88 15.88 12.29
C ARG A 51 5.35 16.27 12.40
N ARG A 52 5.95 16.75 11.32
CA ARG A 52 7.23 17.45 11.42
C ARG A 52 6.99 18.75 12.18
N GLY A 53 7.78 19.01 13.22
CA GLY A 53 7.78 20.31 13.88
C GLY A 53 8.22 21.37 12.87
N ALA A 54 7.49 22.49 12.85
CA ALA A 54 7.90 23.69 12.14
C ALA A 54 9.13 24.30 12.82
#